data_AF-A0A177Q4D3-F1
#
_entry.id   AF-A0A177Q4D3-F1
#
_cell.length_a   1.000
_cell.length_b   1.000
_cell.length_c   1.000
_cell.angle_alpha   90.00
_cell.angle_beta   90.00
_cell.angle_gamma   90.00
#
_symmetry.space_group_name_H-M   'P 1'
#
loop_
_entity.id
_entity.type
_entity.pdbx_description
1 polymer ?
#
loop_
_entity_poly.entity_id
_entity_poly.type
_entity_poly.pdbx_seq_one_letter_code
_entity_poly.pdbx_strand_id
1 'polypeptide(L)'
;MVRKLFYASVVALSLFATVACGGDDDKDDGEPTSAPAGDSGAPVGITPTKTSPDAKPTPRPLAADAEALAVVAPGKDDYVPKVSDFKGLPTKTVGSETGVTLATLVEKSGAATPMFVAIEGNTQNNRFTGVARYTYAEVADSTILVIDDSGHIHMASSSIPAEEWLIFITSIAFS
;
A
#
# COMPACT_ATOMS: atom_id res chain seq x y z
N MET A 1 40.86 -27.45 -8.02
CA MET A 1 40.60 -27.99 -6.67
C MET A 1 39.09 -28.11 -6.50
N VAL A 2 38.58 -29.33 -6.42
CA VAL A 2 37.14 -29.62 -6.27
C VAL A 2 36.89 -29.87 -4.78
N ARG A 3 36.02 -29.08 -4.15
CA ARG A 3 35.48 -29.37 -2.81
C ARG A 3 34.01 -29.71 -2.94
N LYS A 4 33.70 -31.00 -2.89
CA LYS A 4 32.41 -31.53 -2.48
C LYS A 4 32.51 -31.83 -0.98
N LEU A 5 31.49 -31.48 -0.20
CA LEU A 5 30.99 -32.36 0.85
C LEU A 5 29.55 -31.98 1.20
N PHE A 6 28.71 -33.01 1.26
CA PHE A 6 27.28 -33.04 1.54
C PHE A 6 26.99 -32.79 3.02
N TYR A 7 25.82 -32.21 3.33
CA TYR A 7 25.04 -32.58 4.51
C TYR A 7 23.54 -32.53 4.17
N ALA A 8 22.92 -33.70 4.26
CA ALA A 8 21.48 -33.89 4.32
C ALA A 8 21.09 -34.03 5.81
N SER A 9 19.93 -33.50 6.20
CA SER A 9 19.11 -34.12 7.24
C SER A 9 17.68 -33.59 7.22
N VAL A 10 16.75 -34.54 7.26
CA VAL A 10 15.29 -34.42 7.25
C VAL A 10 14.79 -34.57 8.69
N VAL A 11 13.88 -33.70 9.15
CA VAL A 11 12.96 -33.94 10.29
C VAL A 11 11.71 -33.08 10.01
N ALA A 12 10.63 -33.63 9.44
CA ALA A 12 9.53 -34.41 10.03
C ALA A 12 8.37 -33.54 10.59
N LEU A 13 7.18 -33.90 10.09
CA LEU A 13 5.81 -33.45 10.36
C LEU A 13 5.46 -33.12 11.82
N SER A 14 4.53 -32.18 11.99
CA SER A 14 3.56 -32.19 13.09
C SER A 14 2.18 -31.75 12.58
N LEU A 15 1.30 -32.73 12.36
CA LEU A 15 -0.15 -32.57 12.32
C LEU A 15 -0.66 -32.50 13.76
N PHE A 16 -1.49 -31.50 14.09
CA PHE A 16 -2.58 -31.68 15.06
C PHE A 16 -3.79 -30.86 14.64
N ALA A 17 -4.93 -31.53 14.72
CA ALA A 17 -6.26 -31.11 14.32
C ALA A 17 -7.10 -30.67 15.52
N THR A 18 -8.28 -30.14 15.18
CA THR A 18 -9.53 -30.03 15.98
C THR A 18 -9.58 -29.07 17.17
N VAL A 19 -10.39 -28.01 17.01
CA VAL A 19 -11.53 -27.76 17.89
C VAL A 19 -12.78 -27.62 17.04
N ALA A 20 -13.56 -28.71 17.03
CA ALA A 20 -14.99 -28.67 16.82
C ALA A 20 -15.64 -28.60 18.21
N CYS A 21 -16.49 -27.61 18.44
CA CYS A 21 -17.51 -27.57 19.48
C CYS A 21 -18.50 -26.51 18.99
N GLY A 22 -19.65 -26.89 18.44
CA GLY A 22 -20.82 -27.36 19.20
C GLY A 22 -21.66 -26.11 19.47
N GLY A 23 -22.92 -25.99 19.09
CA GLY A 23 -24.00 -26.96 19.01
C GLY A 23 -25.25 -26.18 19.45
N ASP A 24 -26.36 -26.45 18.78
CA ASP A 24 -27.63 -25.71 18.76
C ASP A 24 -28.35 -25.45 20.09
N ASP A 25 -29.40 -24.62 19.92
CA ASP A 25 -30.67 -24.52 20.65
C ASP A 25 -30.73 -23.60 21.88
N ASP A 26 -31.50 -22.51 21.77
CA ASP A 26 -32.86 -22.53 22.31
C ASP A 26 -33.75 -21.44 21.68
N LYS A 27 -34.96 -21.87 21.32
CA LYS A 27 -36.07 -21.04 20.86
C LYS A 27 -36.60 -20.25 22.05
N ASP A 28 -36.97 -18.99 21.82
CA ASP A 28 -37.99 -18.37 22.67
C ASP A 28 -39.00 -17.66 21.78
N ASP A 29 -40.18 -18.29 21.73
CA ASP A 29 -41.33 -17.92 20.94
C ASP A 29 -42.14 -16.90 21.74
N GLY A 30 -41.84 -15.61 21.55
CA GLY A 30 -42.59 -14.50 22.14
C GLY A 30 -43.70 -13.99 21.22
N GLU A 31 -44.95 -14.35 21.53
CA GLU A 31 -46.21 -14.00 20.87
C GLU A 31 -46.39 -12.51 20.51
N PRO A 32 -47.04 -12.17 19.38
CA PRO A 32 -47.27 -10.79 18.95
C PRO A 32 -48.43 -10.15 19.72
N THR A 33 -48.16 -9.17 20.56
CA THR A 33 -49.20 -8.29 21.12
C THR A 33 -49.54 -7.20 20.10
N SER A 34 -50.76 -7.28 19.55
CA SER A 34 -51.37 -6.22 18.75
C SER A 34 -52.28 -5.32 19.61
N ALA A 35 -52.41 -4.08 19.11
CA ALA A 35 -53.43 -3.05 19.32
C ALA A 35 -53.03 -1.84 20.21
N PRO A 36 -53.58 -0.62 19.98
CA PRO A 36 -54.59 -0.22 18.99
C PRO A 36 -54.14 0.89 18.02
N ALA A 37 -54.89 1.04 16.92
CA ALA A 37 -54.88 2.23 16.07
C ALA A 37 -55.54 3.40 16.78
N GLY A 38 -54.95 4.60 16.69
CA GLY A 38 -55.50 5.82 17.23
C GLY A 38 -54.77 7.08 16.76
N ASP A 39 -55.44 7.75 15.82
CA ASP A 39 -55.53 9.20 15.65
C ASP A 39 -54.68 9.92 14.59
N SER A 40 -55.42 10.65 13.76
CA SER A 40 -55.05 11.30 12.51
C SER A 40 -54.52 12.71 12.77
N GLY A 41 -53.21 12.85 12.96
CA GLY A 41 -52.50 14.12 12.81
C GLY A 41 -51.85 14.22 11.42
N ALA A 42 -52.08 15.33 10.71
CA ALA A 42 -51.60 15.58 9.34
C ALA A 42 -50.12 15.21 9.12
N PRO A 43 -49.73 14.68 7.93
CA PRO A 43 -48.33 14.39 7.65
C PRO A 43 -47.58 15.71 7.51
N VAL A 44 -46.83 16.09 8.55
CA VAL A 44 -45.67 16.96 8.38
C VAL A 44 -44.75 16.23 7.43
N GLY A 45 -44.59 16.76 6.23
CA GLY A 45 -43.73 16.19 5.19
C GLY A 45 -42.29 16.17 5.66
N ILE A 46 -41.90 15.12 6.38
CA ILE A 46 -40.51 14.74 6.55
C ILE A 46 -40.14 14.10 5.22
N THR A 47 -39.74 14.91 4.24
CA THR A 47 -38.97 14.36 3.13
C THR A 47 -37.69 13.82 3.75
N PRO A 48 -37.44 12.50 3.75
CA PRO A 48 -36.13 12.01 4.14
C PRO A 48 -35.15 12.67 3.18
N THR A 49 -34.32 13.59 3.70
CA THR A 49 -33.18 14.07 2.93
C THR A 49 -32.38 12.82 2.64
N LYS A 50 -32.30 12.43 1.37
CA LYS A 50 -31.48 11.32 0.91
C LYS A 50 -30.04 11.74 1.21
N THR A 51 -29.53 11.40 2.40
CA THR A 51 -28.10 11.47 2.68
C THR A 51 -27.47 10.59 1.61
N SER A 52 -26.76 11.24 0.68
CA SER A 52 -26.06 10.56 -0.39
C SER A 52 -25.20 9.46 0.25
N PRO A 53 -25.22 8.23 -0.28
CA PRO A 53 -24.39 7.17 0.27
C PRO A 53 -22.93 7.61 0.22
N ASP A 54 -22.30 7.58 1.40
CA ASP A 54 -20.87 7.62 1.68
C ASP A 54 -19.99 8.18 0.56
N ALA A 55 -19.69 9.48 0.64
CA ALA A 55 -18.48 9.98 -0.01
C ALA A 55 -17.30 9.20 0.59
N LYS A 56 -16.60 8.42 -0.24
CA LYS A 56 -15.36 7.75 0.16
C LYS A 56 -14.44 8.81 0.80
N PRO A 57 -13.94 8.60 2.02
CA PRO A 57 -13.08 9.58 2.66
C PRO A 57 -11.90 9.91 1.74
N THR A 58 -11.77 11.18 1.37
CA THR A 58 -10.61 11.65 0.61
C THR A 58 -9.39 11.59 1.53
N PRO A 59 -8.28 10.96 1.11
CA PRO A 59 -7.05 10.97 1.87
C PRO A 59 -6.67 12.41 2.25
N ARG A 60 -6.29 12.62 3.51
CA ARG A 60 -5.82 13.92 3.95
C ARG A 60 -4.49 14.22 3.23
N PRO A 61 -4.34 15.38 2.58
CA PRO A 61 -3.06 15.79 2.02
C PRO A 61 -1.96 15.83 3.08
N LEU A 62 -0.78 15.35 2.74
CA LEU A 62 0.44 15.55 3.52
C LEU A 62 0.86 17.01 3.45
N ALA A 63 1.37 17.53 4.58
CA ALA A 63 1.94 18.86 4.62
C ALA A 63 3.21 18.92 3.75
N ALA A 64 3.52 20.08 3.18
CA ALA A 64 4.67 20.23 2.28
C ALA A 64 6.01 19.92 2.97
N ASP A 65 6.07 20.10 4.30
CA ASP A 65 7.23 19.82 5.14
C ASP A 65 7.23 18.41 5.77
N ALA A 66 6.19 17.62 5.52
CA ALA A 66 6.15 16.22 5.90
C ALA A 66 7.14 15.41 5.07
N GLU A 67 7.60 14.30 5.64
CA GLU A 67 8.45 13.32 4.94
C GLU A 67 7.67 12.69 3.78
N ALA A 68 8.28 12.65 2.60
CA ALA A 68 7.67 12.08 1.41
C ALA A 68 7.84 10.57 1.32
N LEU A 69 9.07 10.09 1.60
CA LEU A 69 9.43 8.69 1.76
C LEU A 69 10.77 8.60 2.50
N ALA A 70 11.09 7.40 3.02
CA ALA A 70 12.44 7.06 3.45
C ALA A 70 13.22 6.35 2.32
N VAL A 71 14.47 6.75 2.08
CA VAL A 71 15.38 6.06 1.15
C VAL A 71 16.60 5.57 1.91
N VAL A 72 16.75 4.25 2.00
CA VAL A 72 17.81 3.57 2.72
C VAL A 72 18.86 3.05 1.75
N ALA A 73 20.14 3.32 2.02
CA ALA A 73 21.25 2.83 1.23
C ALA A 73 22.39 2.28 2.10
N PRO A 74 23.10 1.22 1.69
CA PRO A 74 24.11 0.60 2.52
C PRO A 74 25.30 1.55 2.79
N GLY A 75 25.63 1.73 4.07
CA GLY A 75 26.76 2.57 4.48
C GLY A 75 26.53 4.07 4.29
N LYS A 76 25.27 4.50 4.19
CA LYS A 76 24.85 5.91 4.10
C LYS A 76 23.81 6.18 5.19
N ASP A 77 23.69 7.44 5.56
CA ASP A 77 22.54 7.90 6.34
C ASP A 77 21.29 7.88 5.44
N ASP A 78 20.13 7.65 6.04
CA ASP A 78 18.86 7.61 5.32
C ASP A 78 18.56 8.96 4.66
N TYR A 79 18.19 8.93 3.38
CA TYR A 79 17.72 10.10 2.65
C TYR A 79 16.20 10.19 2.76
N VAL A 80 15.72 11.16 3.54
CA VAL A 80 14.29 11.33 3.84
C VAL A 80 13.83 12.71 3.35
N PRO A 81 13.55 12.89 2.05
CA PRO A 81 13.14 14.19 1.52
C PRO A 81 11.77 14.59 2.04
N LYS A 82 11.57 15.90 2.22
CA LYS A 82 10.23 16.46 2.42
C LYS A 82 9.42 16.41 1.12
N VAL A 83 8.10 16.49 1.21
CA VAL A 83 7.21 16.57 0.04
C VAL A 83 7.62 17.68 -0.93
N SER A 84 7.98 18.86 -0.41
CA SER A 84 8.47 19.98 -1.23
C SER A 84 9.77 19.64 -1.96
N ASP A 85 10.71 19.00 -1.28
CA ASP A 85 12.05 18.71 -1.81
C ASP A 85 11.96 17.60 -2.86
N PHE A 86 11.12 16.59 -2.62
CA PHE A 86 10.84 15.52 -3.56
C PHE A 86 10.23 16.05 -4.87
N LYS A 87 9.26 16.96 -4.78
CA LYS A 87 8.65 17.63 -5.95
C LYS A 87 9.65 18.44 -6.78
N GLY A 88 10.77 18.88 -6.17
CA GLY A 88 11.84 19.60 -6.85
C GLY A 88 12.92 18.72 -7.49
N LEU A 89 12.82 17.40 -7.36
CA LEU A 89 13.80 16.48 -7.94
C LEU A 89 13.67 16.39 -9.47
N PRO A 90 14.76 16.02 -10.18
CA PRO A 90 14.69 15.71 -11.61
C PRO A 90 13.63 14.64 -11.91
N THR A 91 12.81 14.90 -12.93
CA THR A 91 11.73 13.99 -13.34
C THR A 91 11.94 13.44 -14.75
N LYS A 92 11.34 12.28 -15.00
CA LYS A 92 11.24 11.63 -16.31
C LYS A 92 9.79 11.24 -16.58
N THR A 93 9.40 11.23 -17.85
CA THR A 93 8.09 10.73 -18.28
C THR A 93 8.19 9.25 -18.67
N VAL A 94 7.28 8.44 -18.13
CA VAL A 94 7.09 7.02 -18.46
C VAL A 94 5.61 6.81 -18.76
N GLY A 95 5.29 6.40 -19.98
CA GLY A 95 3.88 6.37 -20.44
C GLY A 95 3.27 7.78 -20.42
N SER A 96 2.16 7.95 -19.70
CA SER A 96 1.49 9.24 -19.51
C SER A 96 1.89 9.96 -18.21
N GLU A 97 2.74 9.35 -17.39
CA GLU A 97 3.07 9.86 -16.06
C GLU A 97 4.46 10.46 -16.00
N THR A 98 4.65 11.45 -15.12
CA THR A 98 5.95 12.12 -14.92
C THR A 98 6.30 12.08 -13.43
N GLY A 99 7.51 11.62 -13.13
CA GLY A 99 7.95 11.40 -11.76
C GLY A 99 9.45 11.21 -11.63
N VAL A 100 9.91 10.97 -10.41
CA VAL A 100 11.32 10.82 -10.06
C VAL A 100 11.76 9.38 -10.33
N THR A 101 12.86 9.16 -11.06
CA THR A 101 13.35 7.80 -11.33
C THR A 101 14.02 7.19 -10.10
N LEU A 102 14.07 5.87 -10.03
CA LEU A 102 14.84 5.17 -8.99
C LEU A 102 16.34 5.51 -9.09
N ALA A 103 16.86 5.73 -10.30
CA ALA A 103 18.23 6.21 -10.51
C ALA A 103 18.50 7.57 -9.86
N THR A 104 17.54 8.51 -9.97
CA THR A 104 17.65 9.81 -9.31
C THR A 104 17.73 9.66 -7.79
N LEU A 105 16.98 8.73 -7.20
CA LEU A 105 17.05 8.48 -5.75
C LEU A 105 18.37 7.83 -5.31
N VAL A 106 18.96 6.94 -6.12
CA VAL A 106 20.30 6.41 -5.86
C VAL A 106 21.33 7.53 -5.85
N GLU A 107 21.29 8.44 -6.81
CA GLU A 107 22.18 9.60 -6.85
C GLU A 107 22.00 10.50 -5.63
N LYS A 108 20.76 10.79 -5.24
CA LYS A 108 20.45 11.67 -4.09
C LYS A 108 20.80 11.08 -2.74
N SER A 109 20.63 9.77 -2.57
CA SER A 109 21.07 9.05 -1.37
C SER A 109 22.59 8.88 -1.29
N GLY A 110 23.32 9.15 -2.38
CA GLY A 110 24.77 8.94 -2.45
C GLY A 110 25.16 7.46 -2.37
N ALA A 111 24.23 6.57 -2.70
CA ALA A 111 24.45 5.14 -2.74
C ALA A 111 25.40 4.77 -3.89
N ALA A 112 26.21 3.72 -3.68
CA ALA A 112 26.85 3.06 -4.81
C ALA A 112 25.78 2.37 -5.68
N THR A 113 26.08 2.08 -6.95
CA THR A 113 25.15 1.38 -7.85
C THR A 113 24.67 0.08 -7.20
N PRO A 114 23.38 -0.03 -6.82
CA PRO A 114 22.88 -1.19 -6.11
C PRO A 114 22.60 -2.34 -7.08
N MET A 115 22.51 -3.56 -6.53
CA MET A 115 22.08 -4.73 -7.30
C MET A 115 20.56 -4.86 -7.31
N PHE A 116 19.93 -4.55 -6.18
CA PHE A 116 18.50 -4.66 -5.99
C PHE A 116 17.91 -3.39 -5.40
N VAL A 117 16.62 -3.22 -5.65
CA VAL A 117 15.77 -2.23 -4.98
C VAL A 117 14.58 -2.95 -4.38
N ALA A 118 14.27 -2.63 -3.12
CA ALA A 118 13.06 -3.03 -2.42
C ALA A 118 12.18 -1.79 -2.23
N ILE A 119 10.91 -1.88 -2.60
CA ILE A 119 9.95 -0.78 -2.54
C ILE A 119 8.79 -1.21 -1.65
N GLU A 120 8.56 -0.46 -0.58
CA GLU A 120 7.45 -0.69 0.36
C GLU A 120 6.30 0.25 0.04
N GLY A 121 5.10 -0.33 -0.06
CA GLY A 121 3.86 0.41 -0.29
C GLY A 121 2.66 -0.51 -0.29
N ASN A 122 1.51 0.02 -0.68
CA ASN A 122 0.28 -0.74 -0.80
C ASN A 122 0.06 -1.25 -2.22
N THR A 123 -0.56 -2.41 -2.36
CA THR A 123 -1.07 -2.89 -3.65
C THR A 123 -2.13 -1.95 -4.22
N GLN A 124 -2.33 -1.94 -5.54
CA GLN A 124 -3.33 -1.08 -6.21
C GLN A 124 -4.76 -1.15 -5.62
N ASN A 125 -5.17 -2.31 -5.09
CA ASN A 125 -6.47 -2.47 -4.43
C ASN A 125 -6.52 -1.88 -2.99
N ASN A 126 -5.40 -1.32 -2.52
CA ASN A 126 -5.19 -0.76 -1.18
C ASN A 126 -5.53 -1.72 -0.03
N ARG A 127 -5.42 -3.04 -0.24
CA ARG A 127 -5.77 -4.05 0.78
C ARG A 127 -4.58 -4.56 1.57
N PHE A 128 -3.39 -4.54 0.99
CA PHE A 128 -2.20 -5.10 1.61
C PHE A 128 -1.02 -4.15 1.44
N THR A 129 -0.29 -3.94 2.53
CA THR A 129 1.07 -3.41 2.48
C THR A 129 2.02 -4.54 2.12
N GLY A 130 2.93 -4.29 1.20
CA GLY A 130 3.88 -5.26 0.70
C GLY A 130 5.21 -4.62 0.33
N VAL A 131 6.20 -5.48 0.16
CA VAL A 131 7.52 -5.10 -0.34
C VAL A 131 7.73 -5.79 -1.68
N ALA A 132 7.85 -5.00 -2.74
CA ALA A 132 8.24 -5.49 -4.06
C ALA A 132 9.76 -5.36 -4.22
N ARG A 133 10.41 -6.39 -4.77
CA ARG A 133 11.86 -6.41 -4.97
C ARG A 133 12.19 -6.66 -6.43
N TYR A 134 13.05 -5.81 -6.99
CA TYR A 134 13.47 -5.87 -8.39
C TYR A 134 14.99 -5.77 -8.52
N THR A 135 15.53 -6.26 -9.63
CA THR A 135 16.92 -5.98 -10.00
C THR A 135 17.04 -4.51 -10.37
N TYR A 136 17.95 -3.78 -9.74
CA TYR A 136 18.08 -2.34 -9.97
C TYR A 136 18.32 -2.02 -11.46
N ALA A 137 19.18 -2.79 -12.13
CA ALA A 137 19.50 -2.60 -13.54
C ALA A 137 18.28 -2.68 -14.48
N GLU A 138 17.22 -3.39 -14.08
CA GLU A 138 16.00 -3.55 -14.88
C GLU A 138 15.00 -2.42 -14.68
N VAL A 139 15.04 -1.75 -13.53
CA VAL A 139 14.00 -0.79 -13.10
C VAL A 139 14.51 0.63 -12.87
N ALA A 140 15.83 0.85 -12.81
CA ALA A 140 16.44 2.12 -12.42
C ALA A 140 15.91 3.32 -13.22
N ASP A 141 15.81 3.15 -14.54
CA ASP A 141 15.41 4.20 -15.49
C ASP A 141 14.00 4.03 -16.06
N SER A 142 13.41 2.85 -15.95
CA SER A 142 12.08 2.53 -16.48
C SER A 142 10.96 2.73 -15.46
N THR A 143 11.30 2.83 -14.16
CA THR A 143 10.35 3.06 -13.07
C THR A 143 10.49 4.46 -12.51
N ILE A 144 9.35 5.16 -12.40
CA ILE A 144 9.22 6.48 -11.79
C ILE A 144 8.30 6.42 -10.58
N LEU A 145 8.57 7.33 -9.64
CA LEU A 145 7.77 7.61 -8.46
C LEU A 145 7.08 8.96 -8.67
N VAL A 146 5.76 8.92 -8.68
CA VAL A 146 4.91 10.06 -8.95
C VAL A 146 4.28 10.48 -7.64
N ILE A 147 4.41 11.76 -7.30
CA ILE A 147 3.79 12.33 -6.11
C ILE A 147 2.53 13.08 -6.53
N ASP A 148 1.41 12.75 -5.91
CA ASP A 148 0.14 13.39 -6.22
C ASP A 148 -0.03 14.74 -5.48
N ASP A 149 -1.16 15.40 -5.72
CA ASP A 149 -1.51 16.66 -5.07
C ASP A 149 -1.72 16.51 -3.56
N SER A 150 -2.04 15.29 -3.11
CA SER A 150 -2.14 14.94 -1.69
C SER A 150 -0.80 14.57 -1.05
N GLY A 151 0.30 14.59 -1.81
CA GLY A 151 1.65 14.29 -1.31
C GLY A 151 1.95 12.79 -1.19
N HIS A 152 1.04 11.91 -1.59
CA HIS A 152 1.29 10.48 -1.59
C HIS A 152 2.02 10.06 -2.87
N ILE A 153 2.85 9.03 -2.75
CA ILE A 153 3.67 8.54 -3.84
C ILE A 153 3.09 7.23 -4.38
N HIS A 154 3.02 7.12 -5.70
CA HIS A 154 2.75 5.87 -6.40
C HIS A 154 3.81 5.60 -7.47
N MET A 155 3.87 4.35 -7.90
CA MET A 155 4.81 3.89 -8.92
C MET A 155 4.13 3.84 -10.29
N ALA A 156 4.88 4.24 -11.33
CA ALA A 156 4.59 3.91 -12.72
C ALA A 156 5.86 3.35 -13.38
N SER A 157 5.71 2.35 -14.25
CA SER A 157 6.85 1.66 -14.85
C SER A 157 6.57 1.19 -16.27
N SER A 158 7.57 1.26 -17.15
CA SER A 158 7.47 0.62 -18.48
C SER A 158 7.93 -0.84 -18.49
N SER A 159 8.52 -1.34 -17.41
CA SER A 159 9.06 -2.71 -17.31
C SER A 159 8.31 -3.60 -16.31
N ILE A 160 7.48 -3.03 -15.45
CA ILE A 160 6.65 -3.75 -14.47
C ILE A 160 5.19 -3.64 -14.91
N PRO A 161 4.41 -4.74 -14.94
CA PRO A 161 2.98 -4.69 -15.23
C PRO A 161 2.21 -3.77 -14.28
N ALA A 162 1.18 -3.07 -14.77
CA ALA A 162 0.46 -2.06 -14.00
C ALA A 162 -0.19 -2.64 -12.74
N GLU A 163 -0.70 -3.87 -12.80
CA GLU A 163 -1.28 -4.60 -11.68
C GLU A 163 -0.33 -4.82 -10.49
N GLU A 164 0.98 -4.76 -10.74
CA GLU A 164 2.02 -4.89 -9.71
C GLU A 164 2.49 -3.54 -9.17
N TRP A 165 2.00 -2.42 -9.72
CA TRP A 165 2.39 -1.10 -9.24
C TRP A 165 1.90 -0.86 -7.82
N LEU A 166 2.78 -0.28 -7.00
CA LEU A 166 2.50 0.09 -5.63
C LEU A 166 2.01 1.53 -5.56
N ILE A 167 1.08 1.78 -4.63
CA ILE A 167 0.56 3.09 -4.25
C ILE A 167 0.90 3.35 -2.78
N PHE A 168 0.83 4.59 -2.32
CA PHE A 168 1.20 4.96 -0.95
C PHE A 168 2.59 4.43 -0.57
N ILE A 169 3.56 4.63 -1.44
CA ILE A 169 4.95 4.20 -1.23
C ILE A 169 5.53 5.03 -0.08
N THR A 170 6.07 4.34 0.93
CA THR A 170 6.61 4.96 2.15
C THR A 170 8.11 4.78 2.30
N SER A 171 8.68 3.72 1.72
CA SER A 171 10.09 3.40 1.89
C SER A 171 10.68 2.72 0.66
N ILE A 172 11.95 3.01 0.39
CA ILE A 172 12.76 2.37 -0.64
C ILE A 172 14.11 2.01 -0.05
N ALA A 173 14.54 0.77 -0.23
CA ALA A 173 15.85 0.30 0.19
C ALA A 173 16.67 -0.21 -1.01
N PHE A 174 17.89 0.27 -1.12
CA PHE A 174 18.88 -0.20 -2.09
C PHE A 174 19.84 -1.20 -1.44
N SER A 175 20.26 -2.24 -2.18
CA SER A 175 21.20 -3.27 -1.68
C SER A 175 22.06 -3.88 -2.77
#